data_AF-A0A1D2U1G6-F1
#
_entry.id   AF-A0A1D2U1G6-F1
#
_cell.length_a   1.000
_cell.length_b   1.000
_cell.length_c   1.000
_cell.angle_alpha   90.00
_cell.angle_beta   90.00
_cell.angle_gamma   90.00
#
_symmetry.space_group_name_H-M   'P 1'
#
loop_
_entity.id
_entity.type
_entity.pdbx_description
1 polymer ?
#
loop_
_entity_poly.entity_id
_entity_poly.type
_entity_poly.pdbx_seq_one_letter_code
_entity_poly.pdbx_strand_id
1 'polypeptide(L)'
;MYIKLTNSQKRTAELFLLSLNCAKTTKRVVPTEIGAVEPESQAIIGRVPGGWVNGKSPQQITEALIKFDPEIDMHLIGKPVRIRSLAYLDEQRKPSAHFRLVEEKLTADGVVKETKPYKATEPNIELPVQISPKGNQTSDDLVQKFVMHKIYQVVHLDGLSFDFLLKLCQEIQPLGFVRVNGGIKGNEPLILRREGLPAFAYLRGRVDGDKYCCTLHLTHTELKAPTE
;
A
#
# COMPACT_ATOMS: atom_id res chain seq x y z
N MET A 1 -4.45 5.48 3.57
CA MET A 1 -3.65 6.41 2.73
C MET A 1 -4.63 7.39 2.11
N TYR A 2 -4.35 8.69 2.08
CA TYR A 2 -5.30 9.65 1.51
C TYR A 2 -5.16 9.79 0.00
N ILE A 3 -6.27 10.06 -0.68
CA ILE A 3 -6.34 10.35 -2.12
C ILE A 3 -7.35 11.47 -2.37
N LYS A 4 -7.05 12.38 -3.29
CA LYS A 4 -7.99 13.42 -3.75
C LYS A 4 -8.60 12.98 -5.07
N LEU A 5 -9.89 12.67 -5.08
CA LEU A 5 -10.59 12.18 -6.28
C LEU A 5 -11.49 13.26 -6.85
N THR A 6 -11.32 13.55 -8.14
CA THR A 6 -12.16 14.48 -8.90
C THR A 6 -13.11 13.71 -9.82
N ASN A 7 -14.41 13.96 -9.69
CA ASN A 7 -15.43 13.34 -10.54
C ASN A 7 -15.56 14.04 -11.91
N SER A 8 -16.46 13.52 -12.76
CA SER A 8 -16.77 14.08 -14.08
C SER A 8 -17.27 15.53 -14.03
N GLN A 9 -17.96 15.92 -12.94
CA GLN A 9 -18.47 17.26 -12.67
C GLN A 9 -17.41 18.21 -12.07
N LYS A 10 -16.13 17.83 -12.05
CA LYS A 10 -15.01 18.61 -11.48
C LYS A 10 -15.13 18.90 -9.97
N ARG A 11 -15.98 18.15 -9.25
CA ARG A 11 -16.00 18.16 -7.78
C ARG A 11 -14.90 17.25 -7.26
N THR A 12 -14.21 17.70 -6.23
CA THR A 12 -13.09 16.95 -5.63
C THR A 12 -13.41 16.63 -4.18
N ALA A 13 -13.15 15.38 -3.77
CA ALA A 13 -13.25 14.95 -2.39
C ALA A 13 -11.92 14.32 -1.93
N GLU A 14 -11.57 14.54 -0.67
CA GLU A 14 -10.49 13.82 -0.02
C GLU A 14 -11.03 12.54 0.62
N LEU A 15 -10.41 11.42 0.29
CA LEU A 15 -10.90 10.08 0.59
C LEU A 15 -9.79 9.23 1.20
N PHE A 16 -10.18 8.19 1.91
CA PHE A 16 -9.24 7.24 2.50
C PHE A 16 -9.21 5.93 1.72
N LEU A 17 -8.00 5.49 1.35
CA LEU A 17 -7.72 4.18 0.81
C LEU A 17 -7.37 3.20 1.94
N LEU A 18 -8.23 2.20 2.10
CA LEU A 18 -8.03 1.04 2.96
C LEU A 18 -7.62 -0.16 2.09
N SER A 19 -6.43 -0.73 2.32
CA SER A 19 -5.94 -1.88 1.54
C SER A 19 -6.77 -3.12 1.86
N LEU A 20 -7.34 -3.76 0.86
CA LEU A 20 -8.07 -5.03 1.01
C LEU A 20 -7.17 -6.26 0.82
N ASN A 21 -6.02 -6.11 0.17
CA ASN A 21 -5.08 -7.23 -0.06
C ASN A 21 -4.05 -7.35 1.08
N CYS A 22 -3.81 -8.59 1.53
CA CYS A 22 -2.80 -8.92 2.54
C CYS A 22 -1.41 -9.27 1.98
N ALA A 23 -1.27 -9.60 0.68
CA ALA A 23 0.00 -10.12 0.16
C ALA A 23 0.95 -9.03 -0.36
N LYS A 24 2.25 -9.19 -0.02
CA LYS A 24 3.37 -8.50 -0.66
C LYS A 24 3.56 -9.09 -2.06
N THR A 25 3.35 -8.31 -3.11
CA THR A 25 3.72 -8.69 -4.49
C THR A 25 5.21 -8.53 -4.76
N THR A 26 5.94 -7.92 -3.83
CA THR A 26 7.38 -7.68 -3.91
C THR A 26 8.07 -8.45 -2.78
N LYS A 27 8.91 -9.40 -3.15
CA LYS A 27 9.85 -10.03 -2.23
C LYS A 27 11.16 -9.24 -2.30
N ARG A 28 11.66 -8.78 -1.16
CA ARG A 28 13.02 -8.24 -1.10
C ARG A 28 13.96 -9.41 -0.94
N VAL A 29 14.92 -9.55 -1.85
CA VAL A 29 15.91 -10.62 -1.78
C VAL A 29 17.27 -9.95 -1.82
N VAL A 30 18.13 -10.34 -0.89
CA VAL A 30 19.52 -9.91 -0.84
C VAL A 30 20.37 -11.12 -1.26
N PRO A 31 21.14 -11.02 -2.35
CA PRO A 31 22.14 -12.03 -2.67
C PRO A 31 23.27 -11.95 -1.63
N THR A 32 23.49 -13.07 -0.93
CA THR A 32 24.60 -13.28 0.02
C THR A 32 25.52 -14.40 -0.50
N GLU A 33 26.68 -14.62 0.12
CA GLU A 33 27.59 -15.72 -0.24
C GLU A 33 26.94 -17.10 -0.05
N ILE A 34 25.92 -17.19 0.81
CA ILE A 34 25.18 -18.42 1.15
C ILE A 34 23.93 -18.59 0.25
N GLY A 35 23.64 -17.61 -0.61
CA GLY A 35 22.51 -17.60 -1.53
C GLY A 35 21.57 -16.41 -1.34
N ALA A 36 20.41 -16.48 -1.97
CA ALA A 36 19.46 -15.38 -1.99
C ALA A 36 18.52 -15.45 -0.77
N VAL A 37 18.64 -14.50 0.16
CA VAL A 37 17.88 -14.50 1.43
C VAL A 37 16.92 -13.32 1.47
N GLU A 38 15.70 -13.53 2.00
CA GLU A 38 14.80 -12.43 2.31
C GLU A 38 15.23 -11.80 3.65
N PRO A 39 15.56 -10.50 3.70
CA PRO A 39 16.07 -9.89 4.91
C PRO A 39 14.96 -9.82 5.97
N GLU A 40 15.25 -10.35 7.16
CA GLU A 40 14.36 -10.20 8.31
C GLU A 40 14.31 -8.74 8.77
N SER A 41 13.10 -8.25 9.06
CA SER A 41 12.92 -6.94 9.67
C SER A 41 12.80 -7.09 11.18
N GLN A 42 13.85 -6.72 11.90
CA GLN A 42 13.82 -6.64 13.35
C GLN A 42 13.77 -5.17 13.80
N ALA A 43 12.86 -4.85 14.72
CA ALA A 43 12.88 -3.57 15.39
C ALA A 43 14.11 -3.51 16.31
N ILE A 44 15.11 -2.71 15.94
CA ILE A 44 16.33 -2.51 16.76
C ILE A 44 16.00 -1.75 18.06
N ILE A 45 14.93 -0.94 18.04
CA ILE A 45 14.30 -0.42 19.26
C ILE A 45 13.21 -1.43 19.67
N GLY A 46 13.63 -2.50 20.33
CA GLY A 46 12.73 -3.35 21.07
C GLY A 46 12.16 -2.54 22.23
N ARG A 47 10.88 -2.15 22.15
CA ARG A 47 10.08 -2.27 23.37
C ARG A 47 10.18 -3.75 23.76
N VAL A 48 10.21 -4.05 25.04
CA VAL A 48 9.76 -5.35 25.52
C VAL A 48 8.27 -5.19 25.83
N PRO A 49 7.34 -5.14 24.85
CA PRO A 49 5.93 -5.17 25.22
C PRO A 49 5.63 -6.57 25.74
N GLY A 50 5.36 -6.68 27.03
CA GLY A 50 4.74 -7.87 27.62
C GLY A 50 5.66 -8.86 28.34
N GLY A 51 6.96 -8.61 28.47
CA GLY A 51 7.87 -9.53 29.18
C GLY A 51 7.93 -9.35 30.69
N TRP A 52 7.62 -8.16 31.22
CA TRP A 52 7.85 -7.84 32.64
C TRP A 52 6.87 -8.54 33.60
N VAL A 53 5.76 -9.06 33.07
CA VAL A 53 4.74 -9.85 33.81
C VAL A 53 5.02 -11.35 33.77
N ASN A 54 5.94 -11.83 32.91
CA ASN A 54 6.19 -13.26 32.77
C ASN A 54 6.73 -13.87 34.07
N GLY A 55 6.05 -14.90 34.57
CA GLY A 55 6.44 -15.61 35.79
C GLY A 55 6.11 -14.90 37.11
N LYS A 56 5.37 -13.78 37.08
CA LYS A 56 4.94 -13.04 38.29
C LYS A 56 3.49 -13.35 38.64
N SER A 57 3.21 -13.46 39.94
CA SER A 57 1.85 -13.55 40.47
C SER A 57 1.12 -12.20 40.43
N PRO A 58 -0.23 -12.18 40.50
CA PRO A 58 -1.00 -10.94 40.52
C PRO A 58 -0.57 -9.95 41.61
N GLN A 59 -0.25 -10.43 42.83
CA GLN A 59 0.23 -9.54 43.90
C GLN A 59 1.58 -8.88 43.55
N GLN A 60 2.50 -9.64 42.96
CA GLN A 60 3.81 -9.12 42.53
C GLN A 60 3.69 -8.11 41.39
N ILE A 61 2.71 -8.28 40.51
CA ILE A 61 2.40 -7.32 39.45
C ILE A 61 1.85 -6.03 40.08
N THR A 62 0.88 -6.14 40.99
CA THR A 62 0.29 -5.00 41.70
C THR A 62 1.34 -4.21 42.49
N GLU A 63 2.18 -4.88 43.28
CA GLU A 63 3.25 -4.21 44.01
C GLU A 63 4.26 -3.52 43.08
N ALA A 64 4.59 -4.15 41.95
CA ALA A 64 5.49 -3.56 40.97
C ALA A 64 4.91 -2.29 40.34
N LEU A 65 3.61 -2.27 40.00
CA LEU A 65 2.90 -1.11 39.45
C LEU A 65 2.72 0.02 40.47
N ILE A 66 2.52 -0.31 41.76
CA ILE A 66 2.41 0.69 42.82
C ILE A 66 3.76 1.38 43.07
N LYS A 67 4.85 0.60 43.00
CA LYS A 67 6.20 1.09 43.37
C LYS A 67 6.93 1.76 42.22
N PHE A 68 6.67 1.35 40.98
CA PHE A 68 7.28 1.89 39.77
C PHE A 68 6.34 1.69 38.58
N ASP A 69 6.65 2.28 37.42
CA ASP A 69 5.96 2.03 36.16
C ASP A 69 6.79 1.07 35.29
N PRO A 70 6.88 -0.25 35.59
CA PRO A 70 7.75 -1.20 34.87
C PRO A 70 7.34 -1.40 33.41
N GLU A 71 6.13 -0.99 33.06
CA GLU A 71 5.60 -0.95 31.70
C GLU A 71 6.09 0.24 30.87
N ILE A 72 6.74 1.22 31.53
CA ILE A 72 7.25 2.43 30.93
C ILE A 72 8.77 2.46 31.07
N ASP A 73 9.46 2.48 29.93
CA ASP A 73 10.90 2.76 29.94
C ASP A 73 11.15 4.26 30.14
N MET A 74 11.43 4.64 31.39
CA MET A 74 11.71 6.02 31.79
C MET A 74 12.96 6.61 31.13
N HIS A 75 13.85 5.80 30.54
CA HIS A 75 14.99 6.31 29.75
C HIS A 75 14.58 6.70 28.32
N LEU A 76 13.43 6.21 27.85
CA LEU A 76 12.90 6.49 26.52
C LEU A 76 11.74 7.49 26.54
N ILE A 77 11.10 7.70 27.69
CA ILE A 77 9.99 8.65 27.82
C ILE A 77 10.44 10.08 27.48
N GLY A 78 9.61 10.81 26.74
CA GLY A 78 9.90 12.19 26.32
C GLY A 78 10.99 12.34 25.26
N LYS A 79 11.70 11.27 24.86
CA LYS A 79 12.63 11.35 23.73
C LYS A 79 11.84 11.53 22.44
N PRO A 80 12.19 12.50 21.58
CA PRO A 80 11.55 12.62 20.29
C PRO A 80 11.80 11.34 19.51
N VAL A 81 10.72 10.70 19.05
CA VAL A 81 10.82 9.56 18.13
C VAL A 81 11.37 10.11 16.82
N ARG A 82 12.71 10.10 16.69
CA ARG A 82 13.34 10.32 15.39
C ARG A 82 12.86 9.21 14.48
N ILE A 83 12.42 9.60 13.30
CA ILE A 83 11.96 8.74 12.21
C ILE A 83 12.81 7.46 12.22
N ARG A 84 12.18 6.30 12.33
CA ARG A 84 12.87 5.01 12.32
C ARG A 84 13.67 4.92 11.02
N SER A 85 14.98 5.14 11.09
CA SER A 85 15.87 4.89 9.96
C SER A 85 16.00 3.38 9.82
N LEU A 86 15.59 2.85 8.69
CA LEU A 86 15.86 1.46 8.33
C LEU A 86 17.37 1.34 8.07
N ALA A 87 18.06 0.52 8.87
CA ALA A 87 19.45 0.16 8.61
C ALA A 87 19.48 -1.28 8.10
N TYR A 88 20.21 -1.51 7.01
CA TYR A 88 20.55 -2.86 6.58
C TYR A 88 21.75 -3.32 7.40
N LEU A 89 21.67 -4.52 7.96
CA LEU A 89 22.75 -5.13 8.71
C LEU A 89 23.36 -6.27 7.89
N ASP A 90 24.68 -6.44 7.99
CA ASP A 90 25.35 -7.64 7.47
C ASP A 90 25.13 -8.85 8.41
N GLU A 91 25.71 -10.00 8.04
CA GLU A 91 25.66 -11.23 8.84
C GLU A 91 26.23 -11.06 10.26
N GLN A 92 27.12 -10.08 10.46
CA GLN A 92 27.75 -9.75 11.75
C GLN A 92 26.97 -8.68 12.54
N ARG A 93 25.76 -8.31 12.08
CA ARG A 93 24.91 -7.25 12.63
C ARG A 93 25.53 -5.85 12.60
N LYS A 94 26.48 -5.60 11.70
CA LYS A 94 27.05 -4.26 11.48
C LYS A 94 26.27 -3.53 10.39
N PRO A 95 26.08 -2.20 10.51
CA PRO A 95 25.42 -1.42 9.47
C PRO A 95 26.14 -1.53 8.12
N SER A 96 25.43 -1.98 7.09
CA SER A 96 25.92 -1.96 5.71
C SER A 96 25.70 -0.58 5.10
N ALA A 97 26.79 0.10 4.75
CA ALA A 97 26.77 1.45 4.18
C ALA A 97 26.70 1.45 2.64
N HIS A 98 26.98 0.33 1.99
CA HIS A 98 27.06 0.24 0.53
C HIS A 98 26.10 -0.81 0.01
N PHE A 99 24.97 -0.36 -0.54
CA PHE A 99 24.01 -1.22 -1.20
C PHE A 99 23.70 -0.71 -2.59
N ARG A 100 23.42 -1.64 -3.51
CA ARG A 100 22.88 -1.34 -4.84
C ARG A 100 21.49 -1.95 -4.92
N LEU A 101 20.47 -1.12 -5.13
CA LEU A 101 19.14 -1.61 -5.43
C LEU A 101 19.00 -1.86 -6.93
N VAL A 102 18.51 -3.04 -7.28
CA VAL A 102 18.17 -3.43 -8.64
C VAL A 102 16.73 -3.94 -8.68
N GLU A 103 16.07 -3.74 -9.82
CA GLU A 103 14.80 -4.38 -10.13
C GLU A 103 15.07 -5.51 -11.14
N GLU A 104 14.60 -6.70 -10.81
CA GLU A 104 14.66 -7.86 -11.69
C GLU A 104 13.28 -8.17 -12.25
N LYS A 105 13.19 -8.33 -13.57
CA LYS A 105 11.98 -8.74 -14.25
C LYS A 105 12.04 -10.23 -14.51
N LEU A 106 11.13 -10.98 -13.90
CA LEU A 106 11.05 -12.44 -14.05
C LEU A 106 10.17 -12.82 -15.24
N THR A 107 10.49 -13.95 -15.88
CA THR A 107 9.58 -14.64 -16.82
C THR A 107 8.50 -15.40 -16.04
N ALA A 108 7.50 -15.93 -16.76
CA ALA A 108 6.48 -16.80 -16.17
C ALA A 108 7.09 -18.04 -15.49
N ASP A 109 8.23 -18.53 -16.01
CA ASP A 109 8.97 -19.69 -15.48
C ASP A 109 9.88 -19.33 -14.30
N GLY A 110 9.91 -18.07 -13.87
CA GLY A 110 10.74 -17.59 -12.76
C GLY A 110 12.21 -17.29 -13.12
N VAL A 111 12.55 -17.25 -14.41
CA VAL A 111 13.91 -16.90 -14.87
C VAL A 111 14.06 -15.39 -14.95
N VAL A 112 15.20 -14.85 -14.51
CA VAL A 112 15.49 -13.41 -14.62
C VAL A 112 15.68 -13.04 -16.09
N LYS A 113 14.76 -12.24 -16.62
CA LYS A 113 14.78 -11.74 -17.99
C LYS A 113 15.64 -10.49 -18.13
N GLU A 114 15.58 -9.61 -17.15
CA GLU A 114 16.19 -8.29 -17.19
C GLU A 114 16.49 -7.79 -15.78
N THR A 115 17.67 -7.21 -15.57
CA THR A 115 18.07 -6.57 -14.31
C THR A 115 18.45 -5.13 -14.59
N LYS A 116 17.79 -4.17 -13.91
CA LYS A 116 18.02 -2.73 -14.09
C LYS A 116 18.21 -2.03 -12.74
N PRO A 117 18.90 -0.87 -12.67
CA PRO A 117 18.97 -0.08 -11.45
C PRO A 117 17.57 0.35 -10.99
N TYR A 118 17.29 0.23 -9.69
CA TYR A 118 16.03 0.71 -9.12
C TYR A 118 15.95 2.24 -9.26
N LYS A 119 14.83 2.73 -9.77
CA LYS A 119 14.54 4.16 -9.84
C LYS A 119 13.30 4.45 -9.01
N ALA A 120 13.47 5.26 -7.96
CA ALA A 120 12.34 5.73 -7.18
C ALA A 120 11.41 6.55 -8.08
N THR A 121 10.11 6.25 -8.01
CA THR A 121 9.08 7.01 -8.71
C THR A 121 8.33 7.86 -7.69
N GLU A 122 8.19 9.15 -7.99
CA GLU A 122 7.46 10.08 -7.12
C GLU A 122 5.96 9.83 -7.18
N PRO A 123 5.25 9.83 -6.04
CA PRO A 123 3.81 9.63 -6.00
C PRO A 123 3.07 10.83 -6.58
N ASN A 124 2.05 10.58 -7.39
CA ASN A 124 1.23 11.63 -8.03
C ASN A 124 -0.19 11.76 -7.46
N ILE A 125 -0.43 11.16 -6.29
CA ILE A 125 -1.72 11.19 -5.58
C ILE A 125 -1.93 12.41 -4.67
N GLU A 126 -0.91 13.24 -4.48
CA GLU A 126 -1.03 14.50 -3.72
C GLU A 126 -1.83 15.56 -4.51
N LEU A 127 -1.82 15.41 -5.85
CA LEU A 127 -2.65 16.15 -6.79
C LEU A 127 -4.00 15.42 -6.98
N PRO A 128 -5.08 16.14 -7.34
CA PRO A 128 -6.36 15.52 -7.62
C PRO A 128 -6.26 14.52 -8.78
N VAL A 129 -6.62 13.27 -8.53
CA VAL A 129 -6.74 12.22 -9.54
C VAL A 129 -8.11 12.34 -10.20
N GLN A 130 -8.16 12.11 -11.51
CA GLN A 130 -9.35 12.40 -12.29
C GLN A 130 -9.94 11.11 -12.87
N ILE A 131 -11.27 11.02 -12.84
CA ILE A 131 -11.99 10.03 -13.61
C ILE A 131 -11.78 10.30 -15.10
N SER A 132 -11.31 9.28 -15.81
CA SER A 132 -11.11 9.36 -17.24
C SER A 132 -12.46 9.18 -17.97
N PRO A 133 -12.74 9.97 -19.01
CA PRO A 133 -13.93 9.78 -19.84
C PRO A 133 -13.80 8.57 -20.78
N LYS A 134 -12.63 7.92 -20.86
CA LYS A 134 -12.33 6.82 -21.79
C LYS A 134 -11.62 5.67 -21.08
N GLY A 135 -11.72 4.48 -21.66
CA GLY A 135 -10.98 3.30 -21.21
C GLY A 135 -11.66 2.51 -20.09
N ASN A 136 -12.96 2.73 -19.87
CA ASN A 136 -13.76 1.90 -18.97
C ASN A 136 -13.76 0.44 -19.43
N GLN A 137 -13.86 -0.48 -18.48
CA GLN A 137 -13.86 -1.93 -18.73
C GLN A 137 -15.12 -2.54 -18.10
N THR A 138 -15.65 -3.58 -18.75
CA THR A 138 -16.65 -4.44 -18.11
C THR A 138 -15.99 -5.33 -17.06
N SER A 139 -16.79 -6.04 -16.26
CA SER A 139 -16.22 -7.01 -15.30
C SER A 139 -15.49 -8.15 -16.02
N ASP A 140 -16.03 -8.63 -17.13
CA ASP A 140 -15.46 -9.73 -17.91
C ASP A 140 -14.14 -9.30 -18.57
N ASP A 141 -14.12 -8.10 -19.16
CA ASP A 141 -12.90 -7.52 -19.73
C ASP A 141 -11.79 -7.42 -18.69
N LEU A 142 -12.12 -6.96 -17.49
CA LEU A 142 -11.13 -6.71 -16.46
C LEU A 142 -10.47 -8.02 -15.98
N VAL A 143 -11.26 -9.08 -15.81
CA VAL A 143 -10.79 -10.40 -15.36
C VAL A 143 -10.00 -11.13 -16.45
N GLN A 144 -10.39 -10.96 -17.72
CA GLN A 144 -9.75 -11.65 -18.85
C GLN A 144 -8.48 -10.95 -19.35
N LYS A 145 -8.40 -9.61 -19.23
CA LYS A 145 -7.31 -8.82 -19.83
C LYS A 145 -6.23 -8.41 -18.83
N PHE A 146 -6.52 -8.34 -17.54
CA PHE A 146 -5.61 -7.69 -16.58
C PHE A 146 -5.35 -8.52 -15.32
N VAL A 147 -4.11 -8.43 -14.81
CA VAL A 147 -3.75 -8.99 -13.50
C VAL A 147 -3.82 -7.89 -12.43
N MET A 148 -4.76 -8.02 -11.51
CA MET A 148 -4.88 -7.09 -10.38
C MET A 148 -3.86 -7.41 -9.29
N HIS A 149 -2.96 -6.47 -9.02
CA HIS A 149 -1.95 -6.65 -7.98
C HIS A 149 -2.38 -6.03 -6.64
N LYS A 150 -3.24 -5.00 -6.67
CA LYS A 150 -3.71 -4.34 -5.46
C LYS A 150 -5.16 -3.87 -5.58
N ILE A 151 -5.93 -4.05 -4.52
CA ILE A 151 -7.29 -3.56 -4.38
C ILE A 151 -7.38 -2.73 -3.10
N TYR A 152 -7.96 -1.54 -3.21
CA TYR A 152 -8.29 -0.68 -2.07
C TYR A 152 -9.80 -0.47 -1.99
N GLN A 153 -10.34 -0.46 -0.77
CA GLN A 153 -11.62 0.16 -0.50
C GLN A 153 -11.41 1.67 -0.40
N VAL A 154 -12.25 2.44 -1.10
CA VAL A 154 -12.30 3.90 -0.99
C VAL A 154 -13.38 4.27 0.01
N VAL A 155 -13.00 4.97 1.07
CA VAL A 155 -13.85 5.28 2.22
C VAL A 155 -13.96 6.79 2.37
N HIS A 156 -15.16 7.26 2.72
CA HIS A 156 -15.44 8.63 3.09
C HIS A 156 -14.81 8.98 4.45
N LEU A 157 -14.57 10.27 4.67
CA LEU A 157 -14.02 10.80 5.92
C LEU A 157 -15.10 11.50 6.77
N ASP A 158 -16.13 12.03 6.11
CA ASP A 158 -17.20 12.83 6.67
C ASP A 158 -18.49 12.67 5.86
N GLY A 159 -19.57 13.35 6.27
CA GLY A 159 -20.86 13.29 5.57
C GLY A 159 -20.82 13.86 4.14
N LEU A 160 -19.98 14.85 3.87
CA LEU A 160 -19.89 15.46 2.53
C LEU A 160 -19.21 14.52 1.53
N SER A 161 -18.12 13.88 1.96
CA SER A 161 -17.41 12.86 1.20
C SER A 161 -18.22 11.57 1.06
N PHE A 162 -19.11 11.27 2.02
CA PHE A 162 -20.10 10.21 1.90
C PHE A 162 -21.05 10.48 0.73
N ASP A 163 -21.70 11.65 0.71
CA ASP A 163 -22.63 12.04 -0.36
C ASP A 163 -21.94 12.06 -1.72
N PHE A 164 -20.69 12.53 -1.76
CA PHE A 164 -19.85 12.49 -2.96
C PHE A 164 -19.65 11.06 -3.46
N LEU A 165 -19.24 10.14 -2.57
CA LEU A 165 -18.98 8.74 -2.94
C LEU A 165 -20.24 7.98 -3.31
N LEU A 166 -21.35 8.21 -2.62
CA LEU A 166 -22.64 7.60 -2.94
C LEU A 166 -23.08 7.99 -4.35
N LYS A 167 -23.11 9.30 -4.66
CA LYS A 167 -23.46 9.81 -5.99
C LYS A 167 -22.49 9.30 -7.05
N LEU A 168 -21.19 9.34 -6.77
CA LEU A 168 -20.19 8.82 -7.69
C LEU A 168 -20.42 7.33 -7.99
N CYS A 169 -20.70 6.52 -6.97
CA CYS A 169 -20.97 5.09 -7.14
C CYS A 169 -22.22 4.86 -7.99
N GLN A 170 -23.29 5.64 -7.82
CA GLN A 170 -24.48 5.59 -8.66
C GLN A 170 -24.14 5.90 -10.13
N GLU A 171 -23.29 6.90 -10.38
CA GLU A 171 -22.86 7.29 -11.72
C GLU A 171 -22.03 6.20 -12.42
N ILE A 172 -21.09 5.57 -11.71
CA ILE A 172 -20.13 4.62 -12.30
C ILE A 172 -20.60 3.16 -12.30
N GLN A 173 -21.55 2.79 -11.44
CA GLN A 173 -22.08 1.43 -11.36
C GLN A 173 -22.52 0.85 -12.72
N PRO A 174 -23.29 1.55 -13.58
CA PRO A 174 -23.67 1.01 -14.89
C PRO A 174 -22.50 0.90 -15.87
N LEU A 175 -21.41 1.64 -15.64
CA LEU A 175 -20.21 1.63 -16.50
C LEU A 175 -19.25 0.49 -16.17
N GLY A 176 -19.43 -0.18 -15.02
CA GLY A 176 -18.54 -1.24 -14.55
C GLY A 176 -17.29 -0.69 -13.86
N PHE A 177 -16.14 -0.82 -14.52
CA PHE A 177 -14.84 -0.35 -14.03
C PHE A 177 -14.41 0.90 -14.78
N VAL A 178 -14.43 2.03 -14.09
CA VAL A 178 -14.11 3.34 -14.65
C VAL A 178 -12.66 3.70 -14.42
N ARG A 179 -11.95 4.08 -15.48
CA ARG A 179 -10.52 4.39 -15.39
C ARG A 179 -10.26 5.68 -14.62
N VAL A 180 -9.23 5.67 -13.78
CA VAL A 180 -8.73 6.85 -13.05
C VAL A 180 -7.28 7.09 -13.46
N ASN A 181 -6.96 8.35 -13.72
CA ASN A 181 -5.62 8.77 -14.08
C ASN A 181 -5.10 9.82 -13.09
N GLY A 182 -3.78 9.78 -12.86
CA GLY A 182 -3.07 10.80 -12.11
C GLY A 182 -2.61 11.96 -12.99
N GLY A 183 -1.87 12.89 -12.36
CA GLY A 183 -1.26 14.05 -13.02
C GLY A 183 -2.24 15.20 -13.25
N ILE A 184 -1.71 16.41 -13.44
CA ILE A 184 -2.50 17.64 -13.61
C ILE A 184 -3.45 17.54 -14.80
N LYS A 185 -3.00 16.90 -15.88
CA LYS A 185 -3.77 16.69 -17.12
C LYS A 185 -4.66 15.43 -17.09
N GLY A 186 -4.59 14.61 -16.04
CA GLY A 186 -5.40 13.38 -15.94
C GLY A 186 -5.07 12.33 -16.98
N ASN A 187 -3.80 12.21 -17.37
CA ASN A 187 -3.32 11.26 -18.39
C ASN A 187 -2.11 10.43 -17.94
N GLU A 188 -1.69 10.58 -16.69
CA GLU A 188 -0.57 9.81 -16.13
C GLU A 188 -1.08 8.54 -15.42
N PRO A 189 -0.26 7.47 -15.38
CA PRO A 189 -0.55 6.34 -14.52
C PRO A 189 -0.63 6.76 -13.05
N LEU A 190 -1.37 6.02 -12.24
CA LEU A 190 -1.47 6.29 -10.82
C LEU A 190 -0.21 5.75 -10.11
N ILE A 191 0.48 6.62 -9.38
CA ILE A 191 1.65 6.27 -8.59
C ILE A 191 1.34 6.57 -7.12
N LEU A 192 1.15 5.51 -6.33
CA LEU A 192 0.83 5.62 -4.90
C LEU A 192 2.07 5.92 -4.05
N ARG A 193 1.86 6.52 -2.88
CA ARG A 193 2.92 6.74 -1.87
C ARG A 193 3.61 5.47 -1.39
N ARG A 194 2.90 4.34 -1.38
CA ARG A 194 3.48 3.02 -1.08
C ARG A 194 3.66 2.25 -2.38
N GLU A 195 4.72 1.46 -2.46
CA GLU A 195 5.14 0.65 -3.60
C GLU A 195 5.73 1.42 -4.80
N GLY A 196 5.33 2.68 -5.05
CA GLY A 196 5.91 3.51 -6.12
C GLY A 196 5.76 2.97 -7.55
N LEU A 197 5.03 1.86 -7.72
CA LEU A 197 4.83 1.20 -9.00
C LEU A 197 3.76 1.98 -9.81
N PRO A 198 4.09 2.49 -11.00
CA PRO A 198 3.10 3.09 -11.89
C PRO A 198 2.05 2.05 -12.29
N ALA A 199 0.79 2.33 -12.01
CA ALA A 199 -0.32 1.42 -12.28
C ALA A 199 -1.45 2.09 -13.04
N PHE A 200 -2.13 1.33 -13.89
CA PHE A 200 -3.48 1.67 -14.33
C PHE A 200 -4.45 1.41 -13.18
N ALA A 201 -5.35 2.36 -12.97
CA ALA A 201 -6.29 2.35 -11.86
C ALA A 201 -7.72 2.37 -12.35
N TYR A 202 -8.56 1.53 -11.75
CA TYR A 202 -9.97 1.39 -12.10
C TYR A 202 -10.84 1.48 -10.85
N LEU A 203 -11.78 2.42 -10.84
CA LEU A 203 -12.81 2.54 -9.82
C LEU A 203 -14.03 1.69 -10.18
N ARG A 204 -14.56 1.00 -9.19
CA ARG A 204 -15.85 0.32 -9.27
C ARG A 204 -16.72 0.79 -8.12
N GLY A 205 -17.91 1.25 -8.47
CA GLY A 205 -18.97 1.62 -7.53
C GLY A 205 -20.08 0.58 -7.51
N ARG A 206 -20.60 0.30 -6.33
CA ARG A 206 -21.83 -0.47 -6.10
C ARG A 206 -22.67 0.28 -5.09
N VAL A 207 -23.98 0.32 -5.30
CA VAL A 207 -24.95 1.00 -4.45
C VAL A 207 -26.09 0.05 -4.14
N ASP A 208 -26.50 0.04 -2.87
CA ASP A 208 -27.64 -0.70 -2.35
C ASP A 208 -28.41 0.21 -1.40
N GLY A 209 -29.49 0.82 -1.90
CA GLY A 209 -30.24 1.85 -1.18
C GLY A 209 -29.37 3.06 -0.81
N ASP A 210 -29.18 3.26 0.49
CA ASP A 210 -28.36 4.31 1.09
C ASP A 210 -26.91 3.89 1.36
N LYS A 211 -26.53 2.66 0.99
CA LYS A 211 -25.17 2.13 1.18
C LYS A 211 -24.40 2.14 -0.13
N TYR A 212 -23.09 2.34 -0.04
CA TYR A 212 -22.20 2.19 -1.18
C TYR A 212 -21.00 1.30 -0.86
N CYS A 213 -20.41 0.75 -1.90
CA CYS A 213 -19.10 0.12 -1.87
C CYS A 213 -18.29 0.63 -3.07
N CYS A 214 -17.19 1.34 -2.79
CA CYS A 214 -16.30 1.90 -3.78
C CYS A 214 -14.93 1.22 -3.68
N THR A 215 -14.47 0.60 -4.76
CA THR A 215 -13.19 -0.11 -4.79
C THR A 215 -12.29 0.41 -5.91
N LEU A 216 -11.01 0.58 -5.61
CA LEU A 216 -9.96 0.99 -6.54
C LEU A 216 -9.05 -0.21 -6.82
N HIS A 217 -9.04 -0.65 -8.07
CA HIS A 217 -8.30 -1.81 -8.57
C HIS A 217 -7.09 -1.34 -9.35
N LEU A 218 -5.91 -1.84 -9.00
CA LEU A 218 -4.65 -1.48 -9.64
C LEU A 218 -4.07 -2.65 -10.43
N THR A 219 -3.69 -2.38 -11.67
CA THR A 219 -3.00 -3.30 -12.57
C THR A 219 -1.81 -2.60 -13.22
N HIS A 220 -0.76 -3.36 -13.49
CA HIS A 220 0.39 -2.92 -14.28
C HIS A 220 0.78 -3.95 -15.35
N THR A 221 -0.01 -5.02 -15.47
CA THR A 221 0.24 -6.15 -16.38
C THR A 221 -1.05 -6.59 -17.04
N GLU A 222 -0.98 -6.75 -18.36
CA GLU A 222 -2.02 -7.37 -19.17
C GLU A 222 -1.73 -8.86 -19.35
N LEU A 223 -2.79 -9.66 -19.33
CA LEU A 223 -2.76 -11.08 -19.65
C LEU A 223 -2.49 -11.22 -21.15
N LYS A 224 -1.58 -12.13 -21.48
CA LYS A 224 -1.34 -12.55 -22.86
C LYS A 224 -2.12 -13.82 -23.12
N ALA A 225 -2.64 -13.96 -24.34
CA ALA A 225 -3.17 -15.24 -24.79
C ALA A 225 -2.06 -16.31 -24.65
N PRO A 226 -2.40 -17.54 -24.23
CA PRO A 226 -1.45 -18.63 -24.20
C PRO A 226 -0.90 -18.85 -25.62
N THR A 227 0.41 -19.05 -25.72
CA THR A 227 1.04 -19.51 -26.96
C THR A 227 0.58 -20.96 -27.19
N GLU A 228 0.11 -21.27 -28.41
CA GLU A 228 -0.17 -22.65 -28.83
C GLU A 228 1.06 -23.57 -28.73
#